data_AF-A0A7J0CWH3-F1
#
_entry.id   AF-A0A7J0CWH3-F1
#
_cell.length_a   1.000
_cell.length_b   1.000
_cell.length_c   1.000
_cell.angle_alpha   90.00
_cell.angle_beta   90.00
_cell.angle_gamma   90.00
#
_symmetry.space_group_name_H-M   'P 1'
#
loop_
_entity.id
_entity.type
_entity.pdbx_description
1 polymer ?
#
loop_
_entity_poly.entity_id
_entity_poly.type
_entity_poly.pdbx_seq_one_letter_code
_entity_poly.pdbx_strand_id
1 'polypeptide(L)'
;MTDQTPGRRTPDSRPQQRKQMLLRLDPAVHDALARWASDELRSANAQIEFLLRRALKEAGRLPGTAAPIARRGRPPKRPPPPEEQGTPEEPKTPETPPGPDV
;
A
#
# COMPACT_ATOMS: atom_id res chain seq x y z
N MET A 1 34.26 -30.85 19.43
CA MET A 1 34.35 -29.66 18.54
C MET A 1 33.53 -29.93 17.30
N THR A 2 32.25 -29.56 17.31
CA THR A 2 31.39 -29.55 16.12
C THR A 2 30.96 -28.12 15.90
N ASP A 3 31.40 -27.58 14.77
CA ASP A 3 31.18 -26.22 14.31
C ASP A 3 29.70 -26.09 13.89
N GLN A 4 28.93 -25.27 14.60
CA GLN A 4 27.61 -24.83 14.13
C GLN A 4 27.77 -23.46 13.49
N THR A 5 27.93 -23.44 12.17
CA THR A 5 27.82 -22.23 11.36
C THR A 5 26.36 -21.73 11.40
N PRO A 6 26.05 -20.53 11.95
CA PRO A 6 24.67 -20.07 12.00
C PRO A 6 24.24 -19.58 10.61
N GLY A 7 23.19 -20.20 10.08
CA GLY A 7 22.54 -19.82 8.84
C GLY A 7 22.11 -18.35 8.85
N ARG A 8 22.44 -17.65 7.76
CA ARG A 8 22.12 -16.24 7.54
C ARG A 8 20.60 -16.04 7.53
N ARG A 9 20.04 -15.53 8.62
CA ARG A 9 18.62 -15.13 8.72
C ARG A 9 18.35 -13.99 7.74
N THR A 10 17.66 -14.28 6.63
CA THR A 10 17.03 -13.23 5.82
C THR A 10 15.86 -12.65 6.61
N PRO A 11 15.78 -11.33 6.83
CA PRO A 11 14.63 -10.76 7.53
C PRO A 11 13.37 -10.99 6.69
N ASP A 12 12.38 -11.65 7.29
CA ASP A 12 11.04 -11.82 6.75
C ASP A 12 10.40 -10.42 6.68
N SER A 13 10.52 -9.76 5.53
CA SER A 13 9.97 -8.43 5.32
C SER A 13 8.47 -8.57 5.14
N ARG A 14 7.74 -8.58 6.27
CA ARG A 14 6.28 -8.47 6.25
C ARG A 14 5.91 -7.27 5.36
N PRO A 15 5.01 -7.44 4.38
CA PRO A 15 4.66 -6.36 3.47
C PRO A 15 4.11 -5.19 4.27
N GLN A 16 4.91 -4.13 4.39
CA GLN A 16 4.47 -2.89 5.01
C GLN A 16 3.28 -2.37 4.21
N GLN A 17 2.15 -2.15 4.87
CA GLN A 17 0.96 -1.65 4.21
C GLN A 17 1.26 -0.25 3.66
N ARG A 18 1.08 -0.07 2.35
CA ARG A 18 1.33 1.21 1.68
C ARG A 18 0.28 2.21 2.13
N LYS A 19 0.73 3.39 2.58
CA LYS A 19 -0.17 4.48 2.95
C LYS A 19 -0.75 5.11 1.69
N GLN A 20 -2.07 5.22 1.62
CA GLN A 20 -2.76 5.95 0.56
C GLN A 20 -2.92 7.41 1.00
N MET A 21 -2.65 8.35 0.09
CA MET A 21 -2.76 9.79 0.32
C MET A 21 -3.31 10.46 -0.94
N LEU A 22 -4.23 11.41 -0.77
CA LEU A 22 -4.67 12.28 -1.86
C LEU A 22 -3.64 13.39 -2.07
N LEU A 23 -3.09 13.46 -3.28
CA LEU A 23 -2.13 14.49 -3.67
C LEU A 23 -2.84 15.51 -4.57
N ARG A 24 -2.73 16.80 -4.23
CA ARG A 24 -3.18 17.88 -5.09
C ARG A 24 -2.01 18.29 -5.99
N LEU A 25 -2.20 18.13 -7.30
CA LEU A 25 -1.25 18.53 -8.32
C LEU A 25 -1.92 19.47 -9.31
N ASP A 26 -1.12 20.34 -9.91
CA ASP A 26 -1.51 21.01 -11.14
C ASP A 26 -1.79 19.96 -12.24
N PRO A 27 -2.88 20.09 -13.02
CA PRO A 27 -3.23 19.11 -14.05
C PRO A 27 -2.14 18.92 -15.12
N ALA A 28 -1.46 20.00 -15.54
CA ALA A 28 -0.42 19.91 -16.55
C ALA A 28 0.81 19.15 -16.02
N VAL A 29 1.14 19.34 -14.74
CA VAL A 29 2.21 18.58 -14.06
C VAL A 29 1.84 17.10 -13.96
N HIS A 30 0.60 16.79 -13.58
CA HIS A 30 0.12 15.41 -13.56
C HIS A 30 0.26 14.75 -14.93
N ASP A 31 -0.15 15.43 -15.99
CA ASP A 31 -0.09 14.88 -17.35
C ASP A 31 1.35 14.68 -17.83
N ALA A 32 2.26 15.60 -17.49
CA ALA A 32 3.69 15.44 -17.79
C ALA A 32 4.27 14.19 -17.08
N LEU A 33 3.92 13.98 -15.80
CA LEU A 33 4.34 12.79 -15.05
C LEU A 33 3.76 11.50 -15.63
N ALA A 34 2.49 11.51 -16.05
CA ALA A 34 1.83 10.35 -16.65
C ALA A 34 2.46 9.96 -18.00
N ARG A 35 2.79 10.96 -18.84
CA ARG A 35 3.51 10.73 -20.10
C ARG A 35 4.89 10.15 -19.85
N TRP A 36 5.68 10.75 -18.97
CA TRP A 36 7.02 10.24 -18.64
C TRP A 36 6.97 8.82 -18.04
N ALA A 37 6.00 8.53 -17.17
CA ALA A 37 5.81 7.18 -16.64
C ALA A 37 5.52 6.16 -17.75
N SER A 38 4.73 6.56 -18.76
CA SER A 38 4.41 5.71 -19.91
C SER A 38 5.64 5.41 -20.75
N ASP A 39 6.49 6.40 -21.00
CA ASP A 39 7.75 6.23 -21.73
C ASP A 39 8.71 5.25 -21.02
N GLU A 40 8.70 5.22 -19.68
CA GLU A 40 9.48 4.29 -18.87
C GLU A 40 8.78 2.96 -18.55
N LEU A 41 7.59 2.70 -19.13
CA LEU A 41 6.78 1.51 -18.86
C LEU A 41 6.49 1.30 -17.35
N ARG A 42 6.20 2.40 -16.63
CA ARG A 42 5.79 2.44 -15.22
C ARG A 42 4.38 2.97 -15.09
N SER A 43 3.73 2.67 -13.96
CA SER A 43 2.53 3.43 -13.57
C SER A 43 2.92 4.82 -13.07
N ALA A 44 2.01 5.79 -13.19
CA ALA A 44 2.21 7.13 -12.66
C ALA A 44 2.58 7.13 -11.17
N ASN A 45 1.90 6.30 -10.36
CA ASN A 45 2.22 6.17 -8.93
C ASN A 45 3.64 5.62 -8.68
N ALA A 46 4.08 4.66 -9.48
CA ALA A 46 5.44 4.12 -9.36
C ALA A 46 6.49 5.16 -9.76
N GLN A 47 6.19 6.00 -10.77
CA GLN A 47 7.06 7.10 -11.17
C GLN A 47 7.15 8.18 -10.08
N ILE A 48 6.01 8.57 -9.50
CA ILE A 48 5.96 9.54 -8.38
C ILE A 48 6.78 9.02 -7.20
N GLU A 49 6.60 7.76 -6.79
CA GLU A 49 7.36 7.20 -5.67
C GLU A 49 8.86 7.11 -5.97
N PHE A 50 9.25 6.78 -7.21
CA PHE A 50 10.64 6.80 -7.62
C PHE A 50 11.26 8.20 -7.46
N LEU A 51 10.57 9.24 -7.94
CA LEU A 51 11.04 10.63 -7.84
C LEU A 51 11.14 11.09 -6.39
N LEU A 52 10.14 10.79 -5.56
CA LEU A 52 10.16 11.14 -4.14
C LEU A 52 11.32 10.47 -3.40
N ARG A 53 11.56 9.18 -3.63
CA ARG A 53 12.69 8.46 -3.01
C ARG A 53 14.04 9.00 -3.47
N ARG A 54 14.16 9.31 -4.76
CA ARG A 54 15.37 9.92 -5.32
C ARG A 54 15.63 11.28 -4.67
N ALA A 55 14.63 12.16 -4.63
CA ALA A 55 14.75 13.48 -4.01
C ALA A 55 15.10 13.39 -2.50
N LEU A 56 14.47 12.48 -1.76
CA LEU A 56 14.81 12.22 -0.36
C LEU A 56 16.24 11.71 -0.19
N LYS A 57 16.71 10.83 -1.07
CA LYS A 57 18.08 10.31 -1.04
C LYS A 57 19.10 11.42 -1.34
N GLU A 58 18.86 12.20 -2.38
CA GLU A 58 19.72 13.34 -2.77
C GLU A 58 19.77 14.41 -1.67
N ALA A 59 18.66 14.63 -0.97
CA ALA A 59 18.60 15.53 0.19
C ALA A 59 19.19 14.93 1.47
N GLY A 60 19.64 13.66 1.48
CA GLY A 60 20.13 12.98 2.69
C GLY A 60 19.05 12.68 3.74
N ARG A 61 17.78 12.67 3.35
CA ARG A 61 16.60 12.52 4.22
C ARG A 61 15.88 11.19 4.09
N LEU A 62 16.38 10.28 3.26
CA LEU A 62 15.76 8.97 3.08
C LEU A 62 15.91 8.13 4.37
N PRO A 63 14.81 7.68 5.01
CA PRO A 63 14.90 6.88 6.22
C PRO A 63 15.57 5.52 5.96
N GLY A 64 16.45 5.09 6.84
CA GLY A 64 17.13 3.77 6.73
C GLY A 64 16.19 2.57 6.83
N THR A 65 14.97 2.76 7.34
CA THR A 65 13.92 1.75 7.44
C THR A 65 13.05 1.63 6.18
N ALA A 66 13.28 2.48 5.16
CA ALA A 66 12.47 2.47 3.94
C ALA A 66 12.68 1.17 3.16
N ALA A 67 11.61 0.38 3.01
CA ALA A 67 11.65 -0.86 2.25
C ALA A 67 12.04 -0.61 0.77
N PRO A 68 12.73 -1.56 0.11
CA PRO A 68 13.10 -1.44 -1.30
C PRO A 68 11.86 -1.39 -2.21
N ILE A 69 12.01 -0.76 -3.37
CA ILE A 69 10.95 -0.73 -4.40
C ILE A 69 10.71 -2.17 -4.89
N ALA A 70 9.46 -2.62 -4.86
CA ALA A 70 9.08 -3.95 -5.33
C ALA A 70 9.37 -4.11 -6.83
N ARG A 71 9.97 -5.24 -7.23
CA ARG A 71 10.24 -5.53 -8.64
C ARG A 71 8.94 -5.78 -9.41
N ARG A 72 8.90 -5.35 -10.67
CA ARG A 72 7.78 -5.57 -11.60
C ARG A 72 7.45 -7.07 -11.69
N GLY A 73 6.16 -7.40 -11.66
CA GLY A 73 5.66 -8.77 -11.84
C GLY A 73 5.73 -9.68 -10.61
N ARG A 74 6.27 -9.23 -9.47
CA ARG A 74 6.22 -10.02 -8.23
C ARG A 74 5.04 -9.58 -7.37
N PRO A 75 3.92 -10.31 -7.35
CA PRO A 75 2.88 -10.08 -6.35
C PRO A 75 3.47 -10.33 -4.95
N PRO A 76 3.24 -9.41 -3.99
CA PRO A 76 3.62 -9.65 -2.60
C PRO A 76 2.82 -10.84 -2.04
N LYS A 77 3.44 -11.65 -1.17
CA LYS A 77 2.75 -12.70 -0.41
C LYS A 77 1.69 -12.02 0.46
N ARG A 78 0.40 -12.23 0.17
CA ARG A 78 -0.70 -11.62 0.93
C ARG A 78 -0.65 -12.17 2.37
N PRO A 79 -0.60 -11.31 3.40
CA PRO A 79 -0.79 -11.78 4.77
C PRO A 79 -2.21 -12.33 4.93
N PRO A 80 -2.42 -13.36 5.78
CA PRO A 80 -3.76 -13.87 6.05
C PRO A 80 -4.67 -12.73 6.56
N PRO A 81 -5.97 -12.70 6.17
CA PRO A 81 -6.90 -11.72 6.71
C PRO A 81 -6.96 -11.83 8.24
N PRO A 82 -7.07 -10.71 8.97
CA PRO A 82 -7.34 -10.77 10.40
C PRO A 82 -8.68 -11.48 10.63
N GLU A 83 -8.70 -12.43 11.56
CA GLU A 83 -9.92 -13.10 12.01
C GLU A 83 -10.88 -12.03 12.52
N GLU A 84 -12.03 -11.86 11.85
CA GLU A 84 -13.11 -10.99 12.30
C GLU A 84 -13.64 -11.54 13.62
N GLN A 85 -13.22 -10.93 14.73
CA GLN A 85 -13.88 -11.13 16.02
C GLN A 85 -15.27 -10.50 15.93
N GLY A 86 -16.29 -11.33 16.11
CA GLY A 86 -17.69 -11.09 15.78
C GLY A 86 -18.22 -9.72 16.17
N THR A 87 -18.87 -9.07 15.22
CA THR A 87 -19.81 -7.98 15.45
C THR A 87 -21.02 -8.55 16.21
N PRO A 88 -21.42 -8.00 17.37
CA PRO A 88 -22.72 -8.34 17.96
C PRO A 88 -23.83 -7.87 17.02
N GLU A 89 -24.81 -8.73 16.74
CA GLU A 89 -26.02 -8.38 16.01
C GLU A 89 -26.68 -7.14 16.62
N GLU A 90 -26.91 -6.14 15.77
CA GLU A 90 -27.76 -4.99 16.07
C GLU A 90 -29.24 -5.45 15.94
N PRO A 91 -30.11 -5.21 16.93
CA PRO A 91 -31.46 -5.73 16.92
C PRO A 91 -32.31 -5.06 15.84
N LYS A 92 -32.96 -5.87 15.00
CA LYS A 92 -33.96 -5.44 14.02
C LYS A 92 -35.06 -4.63 14.73
N THR A 93 -35.23 -3.38 14.33
CA THR A 93 -36.41 -2.57 14.69
C THR A 93 -37.64 -3.16 13.98
N PRO A 94 -38.76 -3.44 14.67
CA PRO A 94 -39.95 -3.97 14.02
C PRO A 94 -40.63 -2.91 13.13
N GLU A 95 -41.01 -3.32 11.92
CA GLU A 95 -41.85 -2.56 11.00
C GLU A 95 -43.17 -2.14 11.67
N THR A 96 -43.56 -0.89 11.42
CA THR A 96 -44.88 -0.34 11.79
C THR A 96 -45.94 -0.90 10.83
N PRO A 97 -47.09 -1.40 11.30
CA PRO A 97 -48.11 -1.94 10.41
C PRO A 97 -48.78 -0.83 9.58
N PRO A 98 -49.24 -1.11 8.35
CA PRO A 98 -49.99 -0.14 7.56
C PRO A 98 -51.38 0.09 8.18
N GLY A 99 -51.79 1.37 8.25
CA GLY A 99 -53.14 1.78 8.65
C GLY A 99 -54.18 1.41 7.58
N PRO A 100 -55.46 1.35 7.96
CA PRO A 100 -56.52 0.80 7.11
C PRO A 100 -56.88 1.74 5.95
N ASP A 101 -57.15 1.12 4.80
CA ASP A 101 -57.69 1.76 3.59
C ASP A 101 -59.00 2.51 3.89
N VAL A 102 -59.12 3.74 3.38
CA VAL A 102 -60.38 4.50 3.25
C VAL A 102 -60.46 5.06 1.84
#